data_AF-A0A835A7B0-F1
#
_entry.id   AF-A0A835A7B0-F1
#
_cell.length_a   1.000
_cell.length_b   1.000
_cell.length_c   1.000
_cell.angle_alpha   90.00
_cell.angle_beta   90.00
_cell.angle_gamma   90.00
#
_symmetry.space_group_name_H-M   'P 1'
#
loop_
_entity.id
_entity.type
_entity.pdbx_description
1 polymer ?
#
loop_
_entity_poly.entity_id
_entity_poly.type
_entity_poly.pdbx_seq_one_letter_code
_entity_poly.pdbx_strand_id
1 'polypeptide(L)'
;MSLGYAEKLSYREDVGTVGMPEIFDTPELIQNKIEELADMVQKSKHLVVFTGAGISTSSGIPDFRGPKGVWTLQRAGKGVPNASLPFHRAVPSLTHMALVELERAGILKFIISQNVDSLHLRSGFPREKLSELHGNSFKEICPCCKTEYLRDFEIETIGLKDTPRRCSDKNCGARLKDTVLDWEDALPPEEMNSAMEHCRSADLVLCLGTSLQITPACNMPLMSIKNGGRVAIVNLQATPKDKKASLVIHGLVDKVITGVMTKLNLRIPPYVRTDLVRITLRHSLKKKCVRWTLRVTSIHGLRAPLPFIQSIEVSFPERPDMKPVELKEQPFSLQRETSMNRSFFMLLKLNFTDGCSCLSSSIGWPVDFQKQKDSFVRDKTLVIPELQCAAEHESCAGQQEILERESLPRAETAIHAIVTNVVRYDMGNNKISLPRDKGVNCSSSNSGKRNISGCYPSAPKKLKYFLKDEKLNC
;
A
#
# COMPACT_ATOMS: atom_id res chain seq x y z
N MET A 1 -12.18 -5.78 6.31
CA MET A 1 -11.51 -6.98 5.76
C MET A 1 -11.08 -6.66 4.32
N SER A 2 -10.06 -7.31 3.73
CA SER A 2 -9.65 -7.04 2.33
C SER A 2 -10.71 -7.37 1.30
N LEU A 3 -11.73 -8.14 1.67
CA LEU A 3 -12.77 -8.61 0.77
C LEU A 3 -14.06 -7.80 0.86
N GLY A 4 -14.02 -6.65 1.53
CA GLY A 4 -15.18 -5.77 1.67
C GLY A 4 -15.80 -5.38 0.32
N TYR A 5 -15.00 -5.25 -0.75
CA TYR A 5 -15.54 -5.00 -2.09
C TYR A 5 -16.26 -6.22 -2.69
N ALA A 6 -15.74 -7.44 -2.49
CA ALA A 6 -16.32 -8.64 -3.09
C ALA A 6 -17.71 -8.96 -2.49
N GLU A 7 -17.90 -8.65 -1.21
CA GLU A 7 -19.20 -8.74 -0.52
C GLU A 7 -20.22 -7.70 -1.02
N LYS A 8 -19.76 -6.60 -1.62
CA LYS A 8 -20.62 -5.53 -2.12
C LYS A 8 -21.05 -5.72 -3.59
N LEU A 9 -20.41 -6.65 -4.31
CA LEU A 9 -20.73 -6.95 -5.72
C LEU A 9 -22.13 -7.54 -5.86
N SER A 10 -22.79 -7.23 -6.97
CA SER A 10 -24.06 -7.87 -7.31
C SER A 10 -23.86 -9.38 -7.44
N TYR A 11 -24.87 -10.18 -7.08
CA TYR A 11 -24.78 -11.62 -7.25
C TYR A 11 -24.66 -11.99 -8.73
N ARG A 12 -23.76 -12.91 -9.05
CA ARG A 12 -23.58 -13.44 -10.40
C ARG A 12 -23.33 -14.94 -10.32
N GLU A 13 -24.09 -15.68 -11.10
CA GLU A 13 -23.97 -17.15 -11.15
C GLU A 13 -22.73 -17.58 -11.94
N ASP A 14 -22.52 -16.99 -13.12
CA ASP A 14 -21.34 -17.26 -13.93
C ASP A 14 -20.18 -16.33 -13.60
N VAL A 15 -19.31 -16.82 -12.72
CA VAL A 15 -18.02 -16.22 -12.34
C VAL A 15 -16.83 -16.88 -13.06
N GLY A 16 -17.10 -17.71 -14.07
CA GLY A 16 -16.13 -18.52 -14.78
C GLY A 16 -15.78 -19.83 -14.06
N THR A 17 -14.69 -20.45 -14.50
CA THR A 17 -14.16 -21.69 -13.92
C THR A 17 -13.35 -21.38 -12.66
N VAL A 18 -13.70 -22.02 -11.55
CA VAL A 18 -13.14 -21.79 -10.21
C VAL A 18 -12.49 -23.04 -9.65
N GLY A 19 -11.54 -22.90 -8.73
CA GLY A 19 -10.93 -24.02 -8.00
C GLY A 19 -10.11 -24.96 -8.87
N MET A 20 -9.60 -24.49 -10.01
CA MET A 20 -8.76 -25.31 -10.89
C MET A 20 -7.49 -25.78 -10.14
N PRO A 21 -7.01 -27.00 -10.42
CA PRO A 21 -5.76 -27.49 -9.84
C PRO A 21 -4.59 -26.55 -10.15
N GLU A 22 -3.71 -26.40 -9.16
CA GLU A 22 -2.43 -25.72 -9.35
C GLU A 22 -1.43 -26.68 -9.99
N ILE A 23 -0.64 -26.15 -10.92
CA ILE A 23 0.43 -26.84 -11.63
C ILE A 23 1.75 -26.22 -11.14
N PHE A 24 2.76 -27.07 -10.95
CA PHE A 24 4.10 -26.64 -10.57
C PHE A 24 5.12 -27.26 -11.53
N ASP A 25 5.81 -26.43 -12.30
CA ASP A 25 6.96 -26.86 -13.09
C ASP A 25 8.05 -27.41 -12.15
N THR A 26 8.80 -28.43 -12.59
CA THR A 26 9.92 -28.98 -11.80
C THR A 26 11.00 -27.90 -11.58
N PRO A 27 11.85 -28.02 -10.55
CA PRO A 27 12.90 -27.04 -10.28
C PRO A 27 13.83 -26.75 -11.47
N GLU A 28 14.17 -27.75 -12.27
CA GLU A 28 15.00 -27.61 -13.46
C GLU A 28 14.23 -26.90 -14.58
N LEU A 29 12.99 -27.29 -14.82
CA LEU A 29 12.15 -26.71 -15.87
C LEU A 29 11.83 -25.24 -15.57
N ILE A 30 11.46 -24.92 -14.34
CA ILE A 30 11.15 -23.53 -13.95
C ILE A 30 12.39 -22.65 -14.07
N GLN A 31 13.58 -23.15 -13.74
CA GLN A 31 14.83 -22.40 -13.88
C GLN A 31 15.12 -22.08 -15.36
N ASN A 32 15.00 -23.07 -16.25
CA ASN A 32 15.18 -22.86 -17.69
C ASN A 32 14.18 -21.83 -18.25
N LYS A 33 12.90 -21.92 -17.83
CA LYS A 33 11.87 -20.97 -18.25
C LYS A 33 12.09 -19.56 -17.69
N ILE A 34 12.63 -19.43 -16.47
CA ILE A 34 13.02 -18.13 -15.89
C ILE A 34 14.12 -17.49 -16.74
N GLU A 35 15.11 -18.27 -17.17
CA GLU A 35 16.20 -17.78 -18.03
C GLU A 35 15.67 -17.34 -19.39
N GLU A 36 14.80 -18.14 -20.01
CA GLU A 36 14.13 -17.77 -21.25
C GLU A 36 13.29 -16.49 -21.10
N LEU A 37 12.53 -16.37 -20.01
CA LEU A 37 11.74 -15.17 -19.73
C LEU A 37 12.62 -13.94 -19.52
N ALA A 38 13.72 -14.06 -18.78
CA ALA A 38 14.66 -12.97 -18.58
C ALA A 38 15.27 -12.50 -19.90
N ASP A 39 15.63 -13.43 -20.79
CA ASP A 39 16.09 -13.14 -22.15
C ASP A 39 15.02 -12.42 -22.98
N MET A 40 13.75 -12.86 -22.90
CA MET A 40 12.64 -12.19 -23.57
C MET A 40 12.43 -10.76 -23.05
N VAL A 41 12.49 -10.57 -21.73
CA VAL A 41 12.37 -9.26 -21.08
C VAL A 41 13.53 -8.34 -21.46
N GLN A 42 14.76 -8.83 -21.43
CA GLN A 42 15.95 -8.04 -21.78
C GLN A 42 15.95 -7.57 -23.24
N LYS A 43 15.45 -8.41 -24.16
CA LYS A 43 15.41 -8.11 -25.60
C LYS A 43 14.19 -7.26 -26.01
N SER A 44 13.18 -7.16 -25.14
CA SER A 44 11.96 -6.40 -25.42
C SER A 44 12.23 -4.90 -25.41
N LYS A 45 11.75 -4.20 -26.44
CA LYS A 45 11.78 -2.74 -26.55
C LYS A 45 10.52 -2.11 -25.96
N HIS A 46 9.41 -2.85 -25.96
CA HIS A 46 8.13 -2.39 -25.45
C HIS A 46 7.45 -3.48 -24.61
N LEU A 47 7.98 -3.72 -23.42
CA LEU A 47 7.39 -4.65 -22.46
C LEU A 47 6.12 -4.05 -21.86
N VAL A 48 5.03 -4.82 -21.94
CA VAL A 48 3.78 -4.56 -21.23
C VAL A 48 3.52 -5.70 -20.24
N VAL A 49 3.12 -5.36 -19.02
CA VAL A 49 2.78 -6.35 -18.00
C VAL A 49 1.29 -6.33 -17.72
N PHE A 50 0.66 -7.50 -17.72
CA PHE A 50 -0.77 -7.67 -17.47
C PHE A 50 -0.99 -8.44 -16.16
N THR A 51 -1.56 -7.82 -15.13
CA THR A 51 -1.62 -8.40 -13.78
C THR A 51 -3.03 -8.74 -13.33
N GLY A 52 -3.16 -9.86 -12.62
CA GLY A 52 -4.36 -10.24 -11.87
C GLY A 52 -4.10 -10.51 -10.39
N ALA A 53 -5.12 -11.01 -9.70
CA ALA A 53 -5.11 -11.09 -8.24
C ALA A 53 -4.00 -12.00 -7.66
N GLY A 54 -3.45 -12.91 -8.47
CA GLY A 54 -2.36 -13.80 -8.08
C GLY A 54 -1.11 -13.07 -7.58
N ILE A 55 -0.80 -11.87 -8.10
CA ILE A 55 0.38 -11.09 -7.65
C ILE A 55 0.22 -10.50 -6.25
N SER A 56 -1.00 -10.46 -5.70
CA SER A 56 -1.33 -9.91 -4.38
C SER A 56 -1.55 -10.99 -3.33
N THR A 57 -1.49 -12.28 -3.70
CA THR A 57 -1.69 -13.41 -2.79
C THR A 57 -0.64 -13.48 -1.68
N SER A 58 0.62 -13.19 -1.98
CA SER A 58 1.70 -13.11 -0.99
C SER A 58 1.60 -11.87 -0.09
N SER A 59 0.79 -10.87 -0.46
CA SER A 59 0.46 -9.70 0.36
C SER A 59 -0.73 -9.96 1.32
N GLY A 60 -1.23 -11.19 1.40
CA GLY A 60 -2.37 -11.55 2.25
C GLY A 60 -3.74 -11.21 1.66
N ILE A 61 -3.80 -10.85 0.38
CA ILE A 61 -5.05 -10.61 -0.36
C ILE A 61 -5.37 -11.88 -1.16
N PRO A 62 -6.47 -12.60 -0.87
CA PRO A 62 -6.77 -13.81 -1.62
C PRO A 62 -7.17 -13.49 -3.05
N ASP A 63 -6.93 -14.44 -3.94
CA ASP A 63 -7.39 -14.35 -5.32
C ASP A 63 -8.90 -14.64 -5.43
N PHE A 64 -9.40 -14.64 -6.67
CA PHE A 64 -10.81 -14.91 -6.94
C PHE A 64 -11.12 -16.39 -7.26
N ARG A 65 -10.24 -17.09 -7.99
CA ARG A 65 -10.54 -18.38 -8.66
C ARG A 65 -9.57 -19.50 -8.31
N GLY A 66 -8.55 -19.22 -7.49
CA GLY A 66 -7.63 -20.20 -6.94
C GLY A 66 -8.35 -21.25 -6.09
N PRO A 67 -7.66 -22.29 -5.61
CA PRO A 67 -8.25 -23.32 -4.75
C PRO A 67 -8.95 -22.76 -3.50
N LYS A 68 -8.50 -21.60 -3.01
CA LYS A 68 -9.07 -20.87 -1.87
C LYS A 68 -9.57 -19.46 -2.25
N GLY A 69 -9.81 -19.23 -3.54
CA GLY A 69 -10.27 -17.95 -4.04
C GLY A 69 -11.69 -17.62 -3.60
N VAL A 70 -12.04 -16.33 -3.62
CA VAL A 70 -13.35 -15.82 -3.19
C VAL A 70 -14.51 -16.57 -3.84
N TRP A 71 -14.50 -16.67 -5.18
CA TRP A 71 -15.57 -17.32 -5.94
C TRP A 71 -15.56 -18.84 -5.77
N THR A 72 -14.38 -19.44 -5.57
CA THR A 72 -14.26 -20.87 -5.30
C THR A 72 -14.92 -21.24 -3.98
N LEU A 73 -14.68 -20.46 -2.92
CA LEU A 73 -15.28 -20.70 -1.61
C LEU A 73 -16.79 -20.42 -1.63
N GLN A 74 -17.21 -19.30 -2.22
CA GLN A 74 -18.63 -18.96 -2.34
C GLN A 74 -19.42 -20.06 -3.08
N ARG A 75 -18.88 -20.58 -4.19
CA ARG A 75 -19.52 -21.68 -4.94
C ARG A 75 -19.59 -22.98 -4.15
N ALA A 76 -18.64 -23.21 -3.24
CA ALA A 76 -18.65 -24.34 -2.33
C ALA A 76 -19.56 -24.14 -1.09
N GLY A 77 -20.37 -23.06 -1.06
CA GLY A 77 -21.20 -22.71 0.09
C GLY A 77 -20.40 -22.26 1.32
N LYS A 78 -19.10 -22.01 1.15
CA LYS A 78 -18.23 -21.43 2.17
C LYS A 78 -18.33 -19.91 2.00
N GLY A 79 -18.43 -19.18 3.10
CA GLY A 79 -18.43 -17.72 3.04
C GLY A 79 -17.16 -17.17 2.37
N VAL A 80 -17.09 -15.85 2.28
CA VAL A 80 -15.89 -15.15 1.84
C VAL A 80 -14.68 -15.63 2.66
N PRO A 81 -13.51 -15.91 2.04
CA PRO A 81 -12.35 -16.38 2.78
C PRO A 81 -12.10 -15.48 4.00
N ASN A 82 -11.76 -16.05 5.15
CA ASN A 82 -11.28 -15.28 6.29
C ASN A 82 -10.01 -14.53 5.83
N ALA A 83 -10.19 -13.29 5.38
CA ALA A 83 -9.12 -12.44 4.94
C ALA A 83 -8.13 -12.28 6.10
N SER A 84 -6.85 -12.57 5.85
CA SER A 84 -5.82 -12.40 6.87
C SER A 84 -5.54 -10.92 7.15
N LEU A 85 -5.84 -10.01 6.19
CA LEU A 85 -5.42 -8.62 6.28
C LEU A 85 -6.39 -7.65 5.56
N PRO A 86 -6.86 -6.55 6.18
CA PRO A 86 -7.54 -5.44 5.49
C PRO A 86 -6.69 -4.80 4.37
N PHE A 87 -7.32 -4.33 3.28
CA PHE A 87 -6.61 -3.72 2.15
C PHE A 87 -5.69 -2.57 2.54
N HIS A 88 -6.14 -1.69 3.43
CA HIS A 88 -5.34 -0.54 3.87
C HIS A 88 -4.09 -0.93 4.66
N ARG A 89 -3.97 -2.19 5.10
CA ARG A 89 -2.77 -2.74 5.75
C ARG A 89 -1.89 -3.54 4.81
N ALA A 90 -2.42 -4.03 3.68
CA ALA A 90 -1.64 -4.76 2.70
C ALA A 90 -0.48 -3.90 2.19
N VAL A 91 0.68 -4.52 2.05
CA VAL A 91 1.88 -3.92 1.45
C VAL A 91 2.12 -4.54 0.07
N PRO A 92 2.72 -3.82 -0.89
CA PRO A 92 3.07 -4.37 -2.19
C PRO A 92 3.85 -5.69 -2.05
N SER A 93 3.60 -6.66 -2.92
CA SER A 93 4.40 -7.89 -2.96
C SER A 93 5.77 -7.65 -3.59
N LEU A 94 6.65 -8.66 -3.53
CA LEU A 94 7.93 -8.63 -4.23
C LEU A 94 7.73 -8.34 -5.72
N THR A 95 6.75 -8.99 -6.34
CA THR A 95 6.42 -8.76 -7.75
C THR A 95 6.05 -7.30 -8.01
N HIS A 96 5.24 -6.65 -7.16
CA HIS A 96 4.91 -5.23 -7.35
C HIS A 96 6.16 -4.35 -7.35
N MET A 97 7.05 -4.54 -6.36
CA MET A 97 8.27 -3.73 -6.26
C MET A 97 9.29 -4.04 -7.36
N ALA A 98 9.33 -5.27 -7.87
CA ALA A 98 10.12 -5.61 -9.05
C ALA A 98 9.62 -4.87 -10.30
N LEU A 99 8.30 -4.73 -10.46
CA LEU A 99 7.74 -3.97 -11.58
C LEU A 99 8.07 -2.47 -11.49
N VAL A 100 8.11 -1.90 -10.28
CA VAL A 100 8.62 -0.53 -10.06
C VAL A 100 10.06 -0.41 -10.54
N GLU A 101 10.94 -1.37 -10.21
CA GLU A 101 12.32 -1.33 -10.65
C GLU A 101 12.47 -1.51 -12.17
N LEU A 102 11.71 -2.41 -12.78
CA LEU A 102 11.74 -2.60 -14.24
C LEU A 102 11.28 -1.34 -14.98
N GLU A 103 10.36 -0.57 -14.40
CA GLU A 103 9.92 0.72 -14.94
C GLU A 103 11.03 1.78 -14.79
N ARG A 104 11.65 1.89 -13.60
CA ARG A 104 12.79 2.79 -13.35
C ARG A 104 13.99 2.51 -14.24
N ALA A 105 14.26 1.23 -14.51
CA ALA A 105 15.30 0.78 -15.44
C ALA A 105 14.91 1.03 -16.92
N GLY A 106 13.71 1.53 -17.20
CA GLY A 106 13.22 1.82 -18.55
C GLY A 106 12.85 0.58 -19.35
N ILE A 107 12.77 -0.61 -18.74
CA ILE A 107 12.44 -1.88 -19.40
C ILE A 107 10.92 -2.01 -19.54
N LEU A 108 10.18 -1.85 -18.44
CA LEU A 108 8.73 -1.92 -18.41
C LEU A 108 8.11 -0.61 -18.88
N LYS A 109 7.29 -0.66 -19.93
CA LYS A 109 6.65 0.53 -20.51
C LYS A 109 5.27 0.82 -19.95
N PHE A 110 4.52 -0.23 -19.60
CA PHE A 110 3.14 -0.08 -19.16
C PHE A 110 2.63 -1.28 -18.35
N ILE A 111 1.80 -1.02 -17.36
CA ILE A 111 1.05 -2.05 -16.62
C ILE A 111 -0.43 -1.95 -16.96
N ILE A 112 -1.06 -3.08 -17.21
CA ILE A 112 -2.50 -3.23 -17.32
C ILE A 112 -2.94 -4.14 -16.17
N SER A 113 -3.73 -3.63 -15.24
CA SER A 113 -4.14 -4.35 -14.05
C SER A 113 -5.63 -4.62 -14.01
N GLN A 114 -5.98 -5.84 -13.62
CA GLN A 114 -7.34 -6.24 -13.25
C GLN A 114 -7.61 -6.09 -11.75
N ASN A 115 -6.60 -5.72 -10.96
CA ASN A 115 -6.68 -5.66 -9.51
C ASN A 115 -7.27 -4.33 -9.06
N VAL A 116 -8.08 -4.39 -7.99
CA VAL A 116 -8.71 -3.24 -7.35
C VAL A 116 -8.06 -2.88 -6.01
N ASP A 117 -6.95 -3.54 -5.65
CA ASP A 117 -6.30 -3.45 -4.33
C ASP A 117 -5.41 -2.20 -4.13
N SER A 118 -5.18 -1.44 -5.21
CA SER A 118 -4.33 -0.26 -5.27
C SER A 118 -2.83 -0.50 -5.02
N LEU A 119 -2.35 -1.75 -4.97
CA LEU A 119 -0.95 -2.03 -4.61
C LEU A 119 0.05 -1.53 -5.65
N HIS A 120 -0.33 -1.43 -6.93
CA HIS A 120 0.51 -0.77 -7.95
C HIS A 120 0.74 0.71 -7.64
N LEU A 121 -0.31 1.52 -7.49
CA LEU A 121 -0.15 2.94 -7.14
C LEU A 121 0.53 3.14 -5.78
N ARG A 122 0.18 2.30 -4.79
CA ARG A 122 0.77 2.39 -3.45
C ARG A 122 2.24 1.96 -3.43
N SER A 123 2.69 1.13 -4.37
CA SER A 123 4.13 0.80 -4.53
C SER A 123 4.97 1.96 -5.06
N GLY A 124 4.33 3.06 -5.51
CA GLY A 124 4.98 4.18 -6.18
C GLY A 124 5.09 3.99 -7.69
N PHE A 125 4.37 3.03 -8.27
CA PHE A 125 4.31 2.87 -9.73
C PHE A 125 3.62 4.09 -10.38
N PRO A 126 4.17 4.66 -11.46
CA PRO A 126 3.64 5.87 -12.09
C PRO A 126 2.22 5.69 -12.64
N ARG A 127 1.32 6.60 -12.27
CA ARG A 127 -0.11 6.55 -12.62
C ARG A 127 -0.34 6.62 -14.13
N GLU A 128 0.49 7.38 -14.83
CA GLU A 128 0.45 7.59 -16.27
C GLU A 128 0.91 6.38 -17.09
N LYS A 129 1.55 5.39 -16.45
CA LYS A 129 1.97 4.13 -17.08
C LYS A 129 1.14 2.92 -16.63
N LEU A 130 0.00 3.17 -15.99
CA LEU A 130 -0.87 2.16 -15.41
C LEU A 130 -2.29 2.30 -15.94
N SER A 131 -2.90 1.18 -16.33
CA SER A 131 -4.35 1.09 -16.53
C SER A 131 -5.03 0.16 -15.53
N GLU A 132 -5.98 0.71 -14.76
CA GLU A 132 -6.77 0.00 -13.75
C GLU A 132 -8.13 -0.37 -14.32
N LEU A 133 -8.20 -1.48 -15.07
CA LEU A 133 -9.37 -1.83 -15.89
C LEU A 133 -10.65 -2.01 -15.06
N HIS A 134 -10.54 -2.52 -13.83
CA HIS A 134 -11.69 -2.80 -12.96
C HIS A 134 -11.87 -1.76 -11.86
N GLY A 135 -11.15 -0.64 -11.94
CA GLY A 135 -11.14 0.41 -10.93
C GLY A 135 -10.16 0.15 -9.78
N ASN A 136 -10.30 0.95 -8.73
CA ASN A 136 -9.42 0.91 -7.58
C ASN A 136 -10.20 1.24 -6.30
N SER A 137 -10.10 0.36 -5.29
CA SER A 137 -10.86 0.44 -4.04
C SER A 137 -10.46 1.61 -3.14
N PHE A 138 -9.42 2.38 -3.48
CA PHE A 138 -8.93 3.57 -2.79
C PHE A 138 -9.13 4.84 -3.61
N LYS A 139 -9.71 4.73 -4.82
CA LYS A 139 -9.84 5.82 -5.77
C LYS A 139 -11.29 6.20 -5.98
N GLU A 140 -11.56 7.48 -5.83
CA GLU A 140 -12.81 8.11 -6.26
C GLU A 140 -12.54 9.18 -7.32
N ILE A 141 -13.48 9.41 -8.22
CA ILE A 141 -13.34 10.31 -9.37
C ILE A 141 -14.47 11.33 -9.39
N CYS A 142 -14.17 12.56 -9.80
CA CYS A 142 -15.21 13.54 -10.08
C CYS A 142 -15.85 13.25 -11.44
N PRO A 143 -17.18 13.00 -11.53
CA PRO A 143 -17.83 12.74 -12.80
C PRO A 143 -17.82 13.94 -13.76
N CYS A 144 -17.71 15.16 -13.20
CA CYS A 144 -17.73 16.43 -13.94
C CYS A 144 -16.34 16.81 -14.47
N CYS A 145 -15.34 17.02 -13.59
CA CYS A 145 -14.01 17.49 -13.99
C CYS A 145 -12.96 16.37 -14.16
N LYS A 146 -13.34 15.10 -13.95
CA LYS A 146 -12.49 13.91 -14.08
C LYS A 146 -11.29 13.82 -13.12
N THR A 147 -11.12 14.78 -12.22
CA THR A 147 -10.09 14.73 -11.18
C THR A 147 -10.21 13.44 -10.35
N GLU A 148 -9.13 12.68 -10.28
CA GLU A 148 -8.99 11.50 -9.44
C GLU A 148 -8.54 11.88 -8.02
N TYR A 149 -9.06 11.16 -7.02
CA TYR A 149 -8.71 11.31 -5.62
C TYR A 149 -8.32 9.95 -5.05
N LEU A 150 -7.01 9.75 -4.84
CA LEU A 150 -6.51 8.59 -4.12
C LEU A 150 -6.59 8.83 -2.61
N ARG A 151 -7.09 7.83 -1.88
CA ARG A 151 -7.26 7.85 -0.42
C ARG A 151 -6.32 6.85 0.25
N ASP A 152 -6.05 7.07 1.53
CA ASP A 152 -5.35 6.11 2.41
C ASP A 152 -6.30 5.06 3.04
N PHE A 153 -7.59 5.13 2.72
CA PHE A 153 -8.65 4.21 3.16
C PHE A 153 -9.48 3.69 1.98
N GLU A 154 -10.13 2.54 2.20
CA GLU A 154 -11.03 1.91 1.23
C GLU A 154 -12.32 2.73 1.06
N ILE A 155 -12.74 2.95 -0.18
CA ILE A 155 -13.98 3.62 -0.53
C ILE A 155 -15.17 2.74 -0.15
N GLU A 156 -16.18 3.36 0.44
CA GLU A 156 -17.30 2.66 1.07
C GLU A 156 -18.24 2.02 0.04
N THR A 157 -18.34 2.60 -1.16
CA THR A 157 -19.22 2.18 -2.25
C THR A 157 -18.47 1.44 -3.37
N ILE A 158 -19.22 0.70 -4.18
CA ILE A 158 -18.77 0.12 -5.45
C ILE A 158 -19.89 0.26 -6.50
N GLY A 159 -19.57 0.04 -7.78
CA GLY A 159 -20.52 0.09 -8.88
C GLY A 159 -20.77 1.52 -9.34
N LEU A 160 -19.72 2.35 -9.35
CA LEU A 160 -19.76 3.73 -9.85
C LEU A 160 -20.78 4.62 -9.12
N LYS A 161 -20.97 4.37 -7.82
CA LYS A 161 -21.94 5.05 -6.97
C LYS A 161 -21.34 6.30 -6.35
N ASP A 162 -22.21 7.22 -5.95
CA ASP A 162 -21.80 8.45 -5.27
C ASP A 162 -21.23 8.14 -3.89
N THR A 163 -20.04 8.65 -3.62
CA THR A 163 -19.42 8.65 -2.30
C THR A 163 -19.98 9.83 -1.47
N PRO A 164 -19.74 9.89 -0.14
CA PRO A 164 -20.19 11.03 0.68
C PRO A 164 -19.35 12.29 0.47
N ARG A 165 -18.31 12.24 -0.36
CA ARG A 165 -17.33 13.32 -0.57
C ARG A 165 -17.65 14.11 -1.84
N ARG A 166 -17.10 15.32 -1.92
CA ARG A 166 -17.28 16.25 -3.03
C ARG A 166 -15.94 16.66 -3.61
N CYS A 167 -15.97 17.03 -4.89
CA CYS A 167 -14.82 17.58 -5.59
C CYS A 167 -14.28 18.80 -4.85
N SER A 168 -12.96 18.83 -4.65
CA SER A 168 -12.26 19.91 -3.97
C SER A 168 -12.07 21.16 -4.84
N ASP A 169 -12.28 21.02 -6.16
CA ASP A 169 -12.32 22.16 -7.06
C ASP A 169 -13.53 23.05 -6.72
N LYS A 170 -13.22 24.31 -6.38
CA LYS A 170 -14.19 25.35 -6.01
C LYS A 170 -15.21 25.64 -7.12
N ASN A 171 -14.83 25.41 -8.38
CA ASN A 171 -15.70 25.63 -9.53
C ASN A 171 -16.56 24.40 -9.87
N CYS A 172 -16.35 23.26 -9.20
CA CYS A 172 -17.05 22.01 -9.48
C CYS A 172 -17.97 21.59 -8.33
N GLY A 173 -17.41 21.24 -7.16
CA GLY A 173 -18.18 20.79 -5.98
C GLY A 173 -19.09 19.56 -6.16
N ALA A 174 -19.04 18.87 -7.32
CA ALA A 174 -19.85 17.69 -7.61
C ALA A 174 -19.55 16.55 -6.64
N ARG A 175 -20.54 15.66 -6.42
CA ARG A 175 -20.30 14.43 -5.65
C ARG A 175 -19.30 13.54 -6.38
N LEU A 176 -18.36 12.98 -5.63
CA LEU A 176 -17.39 12.03 -6.16
C LEU A 176 -18.05 10.66 -6.31
N LYS A 177 -17.54 9.85 -7.23
CA LYS A 177 -17.98 8.46 -7.45
C LYS A 177 -16.83 7.50 -7.17
N ASP A 178 -17.14 6.31 -6.64
CA ASP A 178 -16.17 5.22 -6.65
C ASP A 178 -15.82 4.79 -8.07
N THR A 179 -14.73 4.03 -8.21
CA THR A 179 -14.24 3.59 -9.52
C THR A 179 -14.34 2.08 -9.73
N VAL A 180 -14.69 1.31 -8.69
CA VAL A 180 -14.75 -0.14 -8.76
C VAL A 180 -16.00 -0.54 -9.53
N LEU A 181 -15.83 -1.36 -10.56
CA LEU A 181 -16.92 -1.82 -11.41
C LEU A 181 -17.76 -2.89 -10.72
N ASP A 182 -19.07 -2.85 -10.91
CA ASP A 182 -19.94 -4.01 -10.76
C ASP A 182 -19.99 -4.81 -12.08
N TRP A 183 -20.66 -5.96 -12.08
CA TRP A 183 -20.60 -6.93 -13.18
C TRP A 183 -21.08 -6.42 -14.55
N GLU A 184 -22.07 -5.53 -14.56
CA GLU A 184 -22.69 -4.99 -15.77
C GLU A 184 -22.11 -3.63 -16.19
N ASP A 185 -21.18 -3.08 -15.40
CA ASP A 185 -20.53 -1.83 -15.72
C ASP A 185 -19.53 -2.01 -16.87
N ALA A 186 -19.49 -1.03 -17.77
CA ALA A 186 -18.50 -1.00 -18.83
C ALA A 186 -17.10 -0.69 -18.27
N LEU A 187 -16.06 -1.26 -18.88
CA LEU A 187 -14.68 -0.86 -18.58
C LEU A 187 -14.51 0.65 -18.84
N PRO A 188 -13.72 1.38 -18.03
CA PRO A 188 -13.48 2.80 -18.26
C PRO A 188 -12.83 3.01 -19.62
N PRO A 189 -13.41 3.82 -20.53
CA PRO A 189 -12.90 3.95 -21.90
C PRO A 189 -11.45 4.42 -21.99
N GLU A 190 -11.04 5.36 -21.13
CA GLU A 190 -9.67 5.88 -21.09
C GLU A 190 -8.66 4.78 -20.72
N GLU A 191 -8.97 4.00 -19.68
CA GLU A 191 -8.14 2.86 -19.26
C GLU A 191 -8.10 1.76 -20.32
N MET A 192 -9.26 1.44 -20.91
CA MET A 192 -9.37 0.41 -21.93
C MET A 192 -8.62 0.79 -23.21
N ASN A 193 -8.73 2.04 -23.66
CA ASN A 193 -8.07 2.53 -24.86
C ASN A 193 -6.55 2.52 -24.71
N SER A 194 -6.04 3.04 -23.58
CA SER A 194 -4.60 3.00 -23.26
C SER A 194 -4.08 1.56 -23.20
N ALA A 195 -4.78 0.67 -22.47
CA ALA A 195 -4.41 -0.73 -22.38
C ALA A 195 -4.35 -1.42 -23.76
N MET A 196 -5.32 -1.17 -24.63
CA MET A 196 -5.34 -1.73 -25.99
C MET A 196 -4.22 -1.17 -26.87
N GLU A 197 -3.92 0.13 -26.78
CA GLU A 197 -2.84 0.79 -27.52
C GLU A 197 -1.47 0.20 -27.14
N HIS A 198 -1.19 0.09 -25.83
CA HIS A 198 0.04 -0.50 -25.34
C HIS A 198 0.16 -1.97 -25.72
N CYS A 199 -0.92 -2.76 -25.61
CA CYS A 199 -0.91 -4.16 -26.05
C CYS A 199 -0.65 -4.33 -27.56
N ARG A 200 -1.17 -3.44 -28.42
CA ARG A 200 -0.88 -3.50 -29.87
C ARG A 200 0.58 -3.16 -30.19
N SER A 201 1.17 -2.27 -29.41
CA SER A 201 2.55 -1.79 -29.62
C SER A 201 3.61 -2.70 -28.99
N ALA A 202 3.20 -3.58 -28.08
CA ALA A 202 4.09 -4.46 -27.34
C ALA A 202 4.75 -5.53 -28.23
N ASP A 203 6.06 -5.66 -28.11
CA ASP A 203 6.80 -6.82 -28.62
C ASP A 203 6.84 -7.98 -27.60
N LEU A 204 6.51 -7.69 -26.34
CA LEU A 204 6.28 -8.67 -25.28
C LEU A 204 5.16 -8.22 -24.33
N VAL A 205 4.14 -9.08 -24.16
CA VAL A 205 3.17 -8.96 -23.06
C VAL A 205 3.41 -10.07 -22.04
N LEU A 206 3.66 -9.71 -20.79
CA LEU A 206 3.87 -10.62 -19.68
C LEU A 206 2.65 -10.65 -18.75
N CYS A 207 1.90 -11.74 -18.77
CA CYS A 207 0.75 -11.95 -17.90
C CYS A 207 1.17 -12.57 -16.56
N LEU A 208 0.85 -11.93 -15.44
CA LEU A 208 1.23 -12.37 -14.10
C LEU A 208 -0.01 -12.57 -13.21
N GLY A 209 -0.18 -13.80 -12.71
CA GLY A 209 -1.17 -14.08 -11.67
C GLY A 209 -2.63 -13.80 -12.08
N THR A 210 -2.96 -14.00 -13.35
CA THR A 210 -4.33 -13.87 -13.87
C THR A 210 -4.77 -15.17 -14.53
N SER A 211 -6.03 -15.56 -14.31
CA SER A 211 -6.63 -16.72 -14.98
C SER A 211 -7.05 -16.43 -16.42
N LEU A 212 -7.01 -15.16 -16.86
CA LEU A 212 -7.38 -14.72 -18.22
C LEU A 212 -8.77 -15.23 -18.67
N GLN A 213 -9.77 -15.15 -17.78
CA GLN A 213 -11.15 -15.57 -18.08
C GLN A 213 -12.10 -14.39 -18.36
N ILE A 214 -11.90 -13.23 -17.71
CA ILE A 214 -12.85 -12.11 -17.78
C ILE A 214 -12.69 -11.31 -19.08
N THR A 215 -13.74 -11.31 -19.90
CA THR A 215 -13.84 -10.53 -21.14
C THR A 215 -14.30 -9.10 -20.83
N PRO A 216 -13.83 -8.07 -21.56
CA PRO A 216 -12.88 -8.13 -22.68
C PRO A 216 -11.40 -8.14 -22.27
N ALA A 217 -11.08 -7.85 -21.00
CA ALA A 217 -9.72 -7.68 -20.51
C ALA A 217 -8.79 -8.86 -20.85
N CYS A 218 -9.26 -10.11 -20.72
CA CYS A 218 -8.47 -11.31 -20.97
C CYS A 218 -8.01 -11.51 -22.42
N ASN A 219 -8.59 -10.78 -23.37
CA ASN A 219 -8.23 -10.84 -24.78
C ASN A 219 -7.16 -9.80 -25.16
N MET A 220 -6.96 -8.76 -24.34
CA MET A 220 -6.03 -7.67 -24.63
C MET A 220 -4.59 -8.15 -24.81
N PRO A 221 -4.04 -9.07 -23.97
CA PRO A 221 -2.66 -9.53 -24.15
C PRO A 221 -2.39 -10.14 -25.53
N LEU A 222 -3.39 -10.74 -26.16
CA LEU A 222 -3.25 -11.38 -27.47
C LEU A 222 -3.19 -10.39 -28.64
N MET A 223 -3.44 -9.10 -28.39
CA MET A 223 -3.41 -8.07 -29.43
C MET A 223 -1.99 -7.83 -29.95
N SER A 224 -0.96 -8.08 -29.12
CA SER A 224 0.45 -7.99 -29.51
C SER A 224 0.82 -9.01 -30.60
N ILE A 225 0.26 -10.22 -30.54
CA ILE A 225 0.55 -11.31 -31.48
C ILE A 225 0.25 -10.91 -32.92
N LYS A 226 -0.81 -10.14 -33.15
CA LYS A 226 -1.18 -9.67 -34.49
C LYS A 226 -0.10 -8.79 -35.14
N ASN A 227 0.73 -8.15 -34.33
CA ASN A 227 1.81 -7.27 -34.76
C ASN A 227 3.21 -7.91 -34.56
N GLY A 228 3.28 -9.23 -34.40
CA GLY A 228 4.53 -9.97 -34.22
C GLY A 228 5.08 -9.98 -32.80
N GLY A 229 4.35 -9.43 -31.82
CA GLY A 229 4.69 -9.51 -30.41
C GLY A 229 4.49 -10.91 -29.82
N ARG A 230 5.13 -11.17 -28.68
CA ARG A 230 5.03 -12.43 -27.94
C ARG A 230 4.22 -12.26 -26.67
N VAL A 231 3.66 -13.36 -26.17
CA VAL A 231 2.95 -13.41 -24.89
C VAL A 231 3.61 -14.46 -24.00
N ALA A 232 3.98 -14.07 -22.79
CA ALA A 232 4.43 -14.98 -21.74
C ALA A 232 3.40 -14.98 -20.59
N ILE A 233 3.11 -16.15 -20.02
CA ILE A 233 2.14 -16.31 -18.94
C ILE A 233 2.82 -16.96 -17.75
N VAL A 234 2.72 -16.33 -16.58
CA VAL A 234 3.16 -16.89 -15.29
C VAL A 234 1.93 -17.03 -14.40
N ASN A 235 1.47 -18.27 -14.21
CA ASN A 235 0.29 -18.57 -13.41
C ASN A 235 0.34 -20.01 -12.89
N LEU A 236 -0.08 -20.23 -11.65
CA LEU A 236 -0.16 -21.59 -11.08
C LEU A 236 -1.22 -22.45 -11.77
N GLN A 237 -2.39 -21.88 -12.06
CA GLN A 237 -3.47 -22.59 -12.74
C GLN A 237 -3.32 -22.47 -14.26
N ALA A 238 -3.84 -23.45 -15.00
CA ALA A 238 -3.99 -23.33 -16.45
C ALA A 238 -4.88 -22.13 -16.83
N THR A 239 -4.58 -21.49 -17.96
CA THR A 239 -5.38 -20.38 -18.49
C THR A 239 -5.99 -20.73 -19.85
N PRO A 240 -7.12 -20.13 -20.25
CA PRO A 240 -7.69 -20.32 -21.58
C PRO A 240 -6.76 -19.87 -22.73
N LYS A 241 -5.67 -19.16 -22.43
CA LYS A 241 -4.77 -18.55 -23.40
C LYS A 241 -3.41 -19.24 -23.52
N ASP A 242 -3.17 -20.32 -22.76
CA ASP A 242 -1.88 -21.02 -22.71
C ASP A 242 -1.40 -21.46 -24.10
N LYS A 243 -2.29 -22.01 -24.94
CA LYS A 243 -1.97 -22.45 -26.31
C LYS A 243 -1.52 -21.33 -27.26
N LYS A 244 -1.76 -20.06 -26.91
CA LYS A 244 -1.37 -18.88 -27.70
C LYS A 244 -0.13 -18.19 -27.16
N ALA A 245 0.33 -18.56 -25.97
CA ALA A 245 1.52 -17.98 -25.37
C ALA A 245 2.78 -18.61 -25.96
N SER A 246 3.82 -17.80 -26.13
CA SER A 246 5.15 -18.26 -26.50
C SER A 246 5.85 -18.98 -25.34
N LEU A 247 5.51 -18.60 -24.10
CA LEU A 247 6.05 -19.19 -22.88
C LEU A 247 4.97 -19.26 -21.81
N VAL A 248 4.82 -20.42 -21.15
CA VAL A 248 3.95 -20.60 -19.99
C VAL A 248 4.77 -21.16 -18.85
N ILE A 249 4.76 -20.47 -17.71
CA ILE A 249 5.48 -20.86 -16.49
C ILE A 249 4.46 -21.13 -15.38
N HIS A 250 4.48 -22.37 -14.88
CA HIS A 250 3.64 -22.79 -13.77
C HIS A 250 4.43 -22.70 -12.48
N GLY A 251 4.36 -21.53 -11.83
CA GLY A 251 5.09 -21.26 -10.60
C GLY A 251 4.60 -20.01 -9.88
N LEU A 252 5.08 -19.83 -8.65
CA LEU A 252 4.82 -18.63 -7.87
C LEU A 252 5.42 -17.41 -8.55
N VAL A 253 4.59 -16.39 -8.82
CA VAL A 253 5.01 -15.16 -9.51
C VAL A 253 6.21 -14.49 -8.84
N ASP A 254 6.22 -14.40 -7.50
CA ASP A 254 7.35 -13.83 -6.77
C ASP A 254 8.65 -14.60 -7.01
N LYS A 255 8.61 -15.95 -7.08
CA LYS A 255 9.80 -16.77 -7.36
C LYS A 255 10.31 -16.53 -8.79
N VAL A 256 9.40 -16.53 -9.76
CA VAL A 256 9.75 -16.34 -11.18
C VAL A 256 10.34 -14.96 -11.40
N ILE A 257 9.68 -13.91 -10.90
CA ILE A 257 10.14 -12.53 -11.06
C ILE A 257 11.44 -12.27 -10.29
N THR A 258 11.63 -12.87 -9.11
CA THR A 258 12.93 -12.84 -8.41
C THR A 258 14.06 -13.39 -9.30
N GLY A 259 13.81 -14.53 -9.96
CA GLY A 259 14.79 -15.12 -10.88
C GLY A 259 15.09 -14.23 -12.09
N VAL A 260 14.06 -13.61 -12.67
CA VAL A 260 14.21 -12.65 -13.78
C VAL A 260 15.03 -11.43 -13.34
N MET A 261 14.68 -10.81 -12.22
CA MET A 261 15.41 -9.65 -11.68
C MET A 261 16.88 -9.97 -11.40
N THR A 262 17.14 -11.16 -10.84
CA THR A 262 18.51 -11.66 -10.60
C THR A 262 19.30 -11.77 -11.91
N LYS A 263 18.71 -12.35 -12.96
CA LYS A 263 19.35 -12.52 -14.27
C LYS A 263 19.60 -11.18 -14.98
N LEU A 264 18.72 -10.20 -14.78
CA LEU A 264 18.88 -8.83 -15.27
C LEU A 264 19.85 -7.99 -14.43
N ASN A 265 20.37 -8.52 -13.32
CA ASN A 265 21.20 -7.81 -12.35
C ASN A 265 20.54 -6.54 -11.81
N LEU A 266 19.22 -6.60 -11.57
CA LEU A 266 18.42 -5.52 -11.00
C LEU A 266 18.03 -5.83 -9.56
N ARG A 267 18.20 -4.86 -8.67
CA ARG A 267 17.83 -4.98 -7.26
C ARG A 267 16.39 -4.54 -7.06
N ILE A 268 15.58 -5.38 -6.42
CA ILE A 268 14.23 -4.98 -6.03
C ILE A 268 14.30 -3.92 -4.92
N PRO A 269 13.75 -2.70 -5.11
CA PRO A 269 13.78 -1.65 -4.10
C PRO A 269 12.90 -2.04 -2.90
N PRO A 270 13.22 -1.56 -1.70
CA PRO A 270 12.33 -1.71 -0.56
C PRO A 270 11.06 -0.89 -0.75
N TYR A 271 10.01 -1.29 -0.05
CA TYR A 271 8.80 -0.51 0.08
C TYR A 271 8.83 0.27 1.40
N VAL A 272 8.83 1.60 1.30
CA VAL A 272 8.76 2.51 2.45
C VAL A 272 7.42 3.23 2.45
N ARG A 273 6.54 2.85 3.38
CA ARG A 273 5.22 3.48 3.51
C ARG A 273 5.32 4.76 4.33
N THR A 274 4.77 5.83 3.79
CA THR A 274 4.63 7.11 4.49
C THR A 274 3.15 7.47 4.59
N ASP A 275 2.62 7.56 5.81
CA ASP A 275 1.26 8.02 6.06
C ASP A 275 1.27 9.48 6.52
N LEU A 276 0.19 10.21 6.20
CA LEU A 276 0.07 11.63 6.50
C LEU A 276 -1.00 11.86 7.58
N VAL A 277 -0.72 12.77 8.51
CA VAL A 277 -1.67 13.17 9.56
C VAL A 277 -1.73 14.67 9.71
N ARG A 278 -2.94 15.21 9.86
CA ARG A 278 -3.17 16.63 10.16
C ARG A 278 -3.43 16.82 11.65
N ILE A 279 -2.59 17.62 12.28
CA ILE A 279 -2.79 18.10 13.65
C ILE A 279 -3.31 19.53 13.58
N THR A 280 -4.31 19.86 14.38
CA THR A 280 -4.88 21.20 14.43
C THR A 280 -5.17 21.59 15.88
N LEU A 281 -4.62 22.71 16.32
CA LEU A 281 -4.90 23.33 17.60
C LEU A 281 -5.68 24.62 17.38
N ARG A 282 -6.96 24.62 17.72
CA ARG A 282 -7.79 25.84 17.72
C ARG A 282 -7.93 26.37 19.13
N HIS A 283 -8.05 27.69 19.27
CA HIS A 283 -8.27 28.29 20.57
C HIS A 283 -9.22 29.49 20.53
N SER A 284 -9.80 29.79 21.68
CA SER A 284 -10.71 30.91 21.90
C SER A 284 -10.46 31.51 23.29
N LEU A 285 -10.54 32.83 23.35
CA LEU A 285 -10.31 33.59 24.58
C LEU A 285 -11.56 33.57 25.45
N LYS A 286 -11.37 33.32 26.74
CA LYS A 286 -12.41 33.33 27.77
C LYS A 286 -11.86 34.00 29.02
N LYS A 287 -12.01 35.33 29.11
CA LYS A 287 -11.41 36.16 30.17
C LYS A 287 -9.88 35.95 30.25
N LYS A 288 -9.35 35.50 31.40
CA LYS A 288 -7.91 35.20 31.62
C LYS A 288 -7.52 33.77 31.21
N CYS A 289 -8.47 32.99 30.71
CA CYS A 289 -8.26 31.61 30.28
C CYS A 289 -8.38 31.49 28.75
N VAL A 290 -7.73 30.48 28.20
CA VAL A 290 -7.84 30.07 26.82
C VAL A 290 -8.48 28.70 26.79
N ARG A 291 -9.62 28.59 26.10
CA ARG A 291 -10.19 27.30 25.73
C ARG A 291 -9.58 26.88 24.41
N TRP A 292 -8.91 25.74 24.39
CA TRP A 292 -8.29 25.19 23.20
C TRP A 292 -8.82 23.80 22.89
N THR A 293 -8.74 23.43 21.61
CA THR A 293 -9.19 22.15 21.08
C THR A 293 -8.12 21.64 20.14
N LEU A 294 -7.45 20.56 20.55
CA LEU A 294 -6.57 19.75 19.71
C LEU A 294 -7.44 18.78 18.91
N ARG A 295 -7.16 18.64 17.62
CA ARG A 295 -7.70 17.61 16.74
C ARG A 295 -6.58 16.95 15.96
N VAL A 296 -6.64 15.63 15.84
CA VAL A 296 -5.78 14.84 14.96
C VAL A 296 -6.68 14.13 13.94
N THR A 297 -6.49 14.43 12.67
CA THR A 297 -7.44 14.10 11.59
C THR A 297 -6.73 13.71 10.30
N SER A 298 -7.42 12.99 9.41
CA SER A 298 -6.91 12.67 8.07
C SER A 298 -6.75 13.95 7.23
N ILE A 299 -5.75 13.94 6.35
CA ILE A 299 -5.57 15.01 5.35
C ILE A 299 -6.74 15.05 4.36
N HIS A 300 -7.45 13.94 4.18
CA HIS A 300 -8.58 13.79 3.26
C HIS A 300 -9.91 14.36 3.80
N GLY A 301 -9.95 14.82 5.06
CA GLY A 301 -11.10 15.51 5.64
C GLY A 301 -11.39 15.12 7.09
N LEU A 302 -12.26 15.87 7.75
CA LEU A 302 -12.57 15.69 9.17
C LEU A 302 -13.29 14.37 9.49
N ARG A 303 -14.02 13.81 8.52
CA ARG A 303 -14.76 12.54 8.66
C ARG A 303 -14.03 11.37 8.01
N ALA A 304 -12.90 11.62 7.35
CA ALA A 304 -12.09 10.57 6.77
C ALA A 304 -11.35 9.82 7.89
N PRO A 305 -11.31 8.47 7.84
CA PRO A 305 -10.62 7.69 8.84
C PRO A 305 -9.09 7.89 8.75
N LEU A 306 -8.41 7.67 9.87
CA LEU A 306 -6.96 7.53 9.99
C LEU A 306 -6.64 6.05 10.28
N PRO A 307 -6.55 5.18 9.26
CA PRO A 307 -6.53 3.73 9.46
C PRO A 307 -5.25 3.19 10.13
N PHE A 308 -4.15 3.97 10.10
CA PHE A 308 -2.87 3.58 10.68
C PHE A 308 -2.72 3.96 12.16
N ILE A 309 -3.63 4.77 12.74
CA ILE A 309 -3.58 5.21 14.14
C ILE A 309 -4.66 4.50 14.96
N GLN A 310 -4.23 3.77 15.99
CA GLN A 310 -5.11 3.07 16.93
C GLN A 310 -5.56 3.98 18.07
N SER A 311 -4.62 4.65 18.73
CA SER A 311 -4.91 5.59 19.82
C SER A 311 -3.86 6.70 19.89
N ILE A 312 -4.18 7.78 20.60
CA ILE A 312 -3.26 8.89 20.83
C ILE A 312 -3.17 9.16 22.32
N GLU A 313 -1.98 8.97 22.88
CA GLU A 313 -1.67 9.42 24.23
C GLU A 313 -1.20 10.88 24.17
N VAL A 314 -1.95 11.77 24.83
CA VAL A 314 -1.60 13.18 24.98
C VAL A 314 -1.10 13.42 26.39
N SER A 315 0.15 13.86 26.53
CA SER A 315 0.78 14.14 27.81
C SER A 315 1.41 15.54 27.84
N PHE A 316 1.66 16.02 29.06
CA PHE A 316 2.16 17.38 29.31
C PHE A 316 3.37 17.33 30.26
N PRO A 317 4.57 16.98 29.75
CA PRO A 317 5.75 16.71 30.59
C PRO A 317 6.12 17.85 31.55
N GLU A 318 5.86 19.10 31.17
CA GLU A 318 6.19 20.32 31.93
C GLU A 318 5.04 20.82 32.83
N ARG A 319 3.89 20.12 32.82
CA ARG A 319 2.65 20.54 33.48
C ARG A 319 2.05 19.38 34.27
N PRO A 320 2.57 19.09 35.48
CA PRO A 320 2.04 18.01 36.33
C PRO A 320 0.60 18.28 36.77
N ASP A 321 0.14 19.53 36.70
CA ASP A 321 -1.25 19.92 36.94
C ASP A 321 -2.21 19.45 35.83
N MET A 322 -1.69 19.09 34.65
CA MET A 322 -2.48 18.66 33.51
C MET A 322 -2.42 17.13 33.38
N LYS A 323 -3.55 16.47 33.61
CA LYS A 323 -3.65 15.01 33.49
C LYS A 323 -3.46 14.56 32.03
N PRO A 324 -2.62 13.54 31.78
CA PRO A 324 -2.54 12.91 30.46
C PRO A 324 -3.87 12.22 30.11
N VAL A 325 -4.10 12.02 28.81
CA VAL A 325 -5.33 11.39 28.30
C VAL A 325 -5.01 10.51 27.11
N GLU A 326 -5.69 9.37 27.01
CA GLU A 326 -5.63 8.50 25.84
C GLU A 326 -6.92 8.68 25.02
N LEU A 327 -6.76 9.06 23.75
CA LEU A 327 -7.85 9.20 22.78
C LEU A 327 -7.95 7.90 21.98
N LYS A 328 -9.05 7.15 22.16
CA LYS A 328 -9.26 5.83 21.52
C LYS A 328 -10.23 5.85 20.34
N GLU A 329 -10.98 6.93 20.20
CA GLU A 329 -12.04 7.04 19.18
C GLU A 329 -11.77 8.20 18.22
N GLN A 330 -12.03 7.95 16.94
CA GLN A 330 -11.95 8.96 15.89
C GLN A 330 -13.28 9.71 15.74
N PRO A 331 -13.26 11.02 15.45
CA PRO A 331 -12.08 11.87 15.30
C PRO A 331 -11.40 12.15 16.65
N PHE A 332 -10.07 12.00 16.69
CA PHE A 332 -9.31 12.22 17.91
C PHE A 332 -9.33 13.71 18.26
N SER A 333 -9.97 14.06 19.39
CA SER A 333 -10.15 15.44 19.81
C SER A 333 -10.00 15.58 21.33
N LEU A 334 -9.23 16.59 21.75
CA LEU A 334 -9.07 16.96 23.15
C LEU A 334 -9.39 18.44 23.33
N GLN A 335 -10.32 18.74 24.23
CA GLN A 335 -10.62 20.12 24.64
C GLN A 335 -10.22 20.34 26.10
N ARG A 336 -9.54 21.46 26.35
CA ARG A 336 -9.15 21.90 27.71
C ARG A 336 -9.24 23.41 27.81
N GLU A 337 -9.20 23.89 29.05
CA GLU A 337 -9.13 25.31 29.39
C GLU A 337 -7.86 25.52 30.24
N THR A 338 -6.99 26.45 29.83
CA THR A 338 -5.72 26.74 30.50
C THR A 338 -5.50 28.24 30.63
N SER A 339 -4.53 28.67 31.45
CA SER A 339 -4.12 30.08 31.50
C SER A 339 -3.53 30.52 30.16
N MET A 340 -3.80 31.77 29.76
CA MET A 340 -3.23 32.36 28.53
C MET A 340 -1.73 32.63 28.62
N ASN A 341 -1.24 32.96 29.82
CA ASN A 341 0.11 33.50 30.01
C ASN A 341 1.16 32.42 30.31
N ARG A 342 0.79 31.14 30.17
CA ARG A 342 1.67 30.02 30.49
C ARG A 342 1.73 29.09 29.30
N SER A 343 2.84 29.18 28.56
CA SER A 343 3.18 28.21 27.52
C SER A 343 3.35 26.81 28.13
N PHE A 344 3.24 25.80 27.28
CA PHE A 344 3.48 24.42 27.67
C PHE A 344 3.86 23.57 26.46
N PHE A 345 4.58 22.48 26.73
CA PHE A 345 4.85 21.46 25.75
C PHE A 345 3.83 20.31 25.83
N MET A 346 3.25 19.94 24.69
CA MET A 346 2.37 18.79 24.56
C MET A 346 3.09 17.70 23.76
N LEU A 347 3.09 16.48 24.28
CA LEU A 347 3.64 15.31 23.59
C LEU A 347 2.48 14.41 23.15
N LEU A 348 2.35 14.20 21.85
CA LEU A 348 1.37 13.31 21.24
C LEU A 348 2.06 12.01 20.83
N LYS A 349 1.87 10.94 21.59
CA LYS A 349 2.32 9.61 21.18
C LYS A 349 1.20 8.93 20.39
N LEU A 350 1.41 8.78 19.10
CA LEU A 350 0.52 8.10 18.16
C LEU A 350 0.82 6.61 18.20
N ASN A 351 -0.09 5.83 18.79
CA ASN A 351 0.00 4.37 18.81
C ASN A 351 -0.56 3.84 17.48
N PHE A 352 0.23 3.07 16.76
CA PHE A 352 -0.12 2.58 15.43
C PHE A 352 -0.92 1.28 15.48
N THR A 353 -1.69 1.01 14.42
CA THR A 353 -2.43 -0.24 14.27
C THR A 353 -1.50 -1.40 13.88
N ASP A 354 -1.95 -2.64 14.13
CA ASP A 354 -1.22 -3.83 13.70
C ASP A 354 -0.95 -3.76 12.19
N GLY A 355 0.29 -4.06 11.80
CA GLY A 355 0.74 -4.00 10.41
C GLY A 355 1.76 -2.89 10.13
N CYS A 356 1.94 -1.92 11.03
CA CYS A 356 3.07 -0.97 10.98
C CYS A 356 4.37 -1.66 11.45
N SER A 357 5.51 -1.26 10.90
CA SER A 357 6.84 -1.78 11.30
C SER A 357 7.32 -1.25 12.66
N CYS A 358 6.62 -0.26 13.23
CA CYS A 358 6.86 0.29 14.56
C CYS A 358 5.54 0.40 15.35
N LEU A 359 5.63 0.39 16.69
CA LEU A 359 4.46 0.45 17.57
C LEU A 359 3.86 1.85 17.72
N SER A 360 4.69 2.89 17.62
CA SER A 360 4.26 4.27 17.82
C SER A 360 5.27 5.28 17.27
N SER A 361 4.83 6.52 17.04
CA SER A 361 5.69 7.70 16.88
C SER A 361 5.22 8.84 17.79
N SER A 362 6.11 9.74 18.17
CA SER A 362 5.81 10.82 19.12
C SER A 362 6.03 12.19 18.52
N ILE A 363 5.03 13.06 18.62
CA ILE A 363 5.05 14.41 18.06
C ILE A 363 5.08 15.43 19.19
N GLY A 364 6.14 16.25 19.18
CA GLY A 364 6.25 17.39 20.08
C GLY A 364 5.48 18.59 19.55
N TRP A 365 4.61 19.16 20.37
CA TRP A 365 3.82 20.33 20.01
C TRP A 365 3.95 21.43 21.06
N PRO A 366 4.87 22.40 20.87
CA PRO A 366 4.97 23.55 21.75
C PRO A 366 3.73 24.44 21.57
N VAL A 367 3.09 24.82 22.68
CA VAL A 367 1.91 25.69 22.71
C VAL A 367 2.26 27.00 23.41
N ASP A 368 2.12 28.09 22.66
CA ASP A 368 2.16 29.46 23.16
C ASP A 368 1.05 30.24 22.47
N PHE A 369 0.05 30.70 23.23
CA PHE A 369 -1.09 31.43 22.68
C PHE A 369 -0.79 32.91 22.42
N GLN A 370 0.37 33.41 22.85
CA GLN A 370 0.81 34.78 22.64
C GLN A 370 1.75 34.91 21.44
N LYS A 371 2.38 33.81 21.02
CA LYS A 371 3.31 33.79 19.89
C LYS A 371 2.72 33.05 18.70
N GLN A 372 2.78 33.70 17.54
CA GLN A 372 2.48 33.05 16.27
C GLN A 372 3.74 32.40 15.73
N LYS A 373 3.60 31.21 15.14
CA LYS A 373 4.70 30.52 14.44
C LYS A 373 4.65 30.87 12.96
N ASP A 374 5.79 30.74 12.29
CA ASP A 374 5.84 30.94 10.84
C ASP A 374 5.03 29.86 10.11
N SER A 375 4.33 30.29 9.07
CA SER A 375 3.63 29.38 8.15
C SER A 375 4.56 29.00 7.00
N PHE A 376 4.52 27.74 6.58
CA PHE A 376 5.32 27.24 5.47
C PHE A 376 4.66 26.03 4.79
N VAL A 377 5.05 25.79 3.55
CA VAL A 377 4.72 24.60 2.77
C VAL A 377 6.01 24.11 2.14
N ARG A 378 6.40 22.86 2.43
CA ARG A 378 7.57 22.21 1.80
C ARG A 378 7.12 21.41 0.59
N ASP A 379 8.04 21.25 -0.35
CA ASP A 379 7.82 20.41 -1.52
C ASP A 379 7.79 18.93 -1.14
N LYS A 380 6.62 18.31 -1.26
CA LYS A 380 6.41 16.90 -0.92
C LYS A 380 7.21 15.97 -1.82
N THR A 381 7.53 16.39 -3.04
CA THR A 381 8.31 15.60 -4.01
C THR A 381 9.78 15.47 -3.62
N LEU A 382 10.25 16.31 -2.69
CA LEU A 382 11.62 16.26 -2.14
C LEU A 382 11.62 15.66 -0.73
N VAL A 383 10.77 16.17 0.16
CA VAL A 383 10.80 15.81 1.59
C VAL A 383 10.39 14.35 1.84
N ILE A 384 9.42 13.82 1.11
CA ILE A 384 8.98 12.43 1.30
C ILE A 384 10.09 11.46 0.89
N PRO A 385 10.72 11.58 -0.30
CA PRO A 385 11.87 10.75 -0.65
C PRO A 385 13.05 10.85 0.33
N GLU A 386 13.41 12.04 0.82
CA GLU A 386 14.46 12.22 1.84
C GLU A 386 14.14 11.43 3.12
N LEU A 387 12.91 11.58 3.62
CA LEU A 387 12.42 10.86 4.80
C LEU A 387 12.43 9.33 4.57
N GLN A 388 12.03 8.88 3.38
CA GLN A 388 12.04 7.46 3.03
C GLN A 388 13.47 6.90 2.95
N CYS A 389 14.41 7.65 2.38
CA CYS A 389 15.82 7.27 2.28
C CYS A 389 16.47 7.15 3.67
N ALA A 390 16.20 8.10 4.56
CA ALA A 390 16.67 8.05 5.95
C ALA A 390 16.14 6.81 6.68
N ALA A 391 14.85 6.51 6.53
CA ALA A 391 14.23 5.35 7.13
C ALA A 391 14.75 4.01 6.56
N GLU A 392 15.03 3.97 5.25
CA GLU A 392 15.65 2.81 4.62
C GLU A 392 17.05 2.56 5.20
N HIS A 393 17.88 3.60 5.32
CA HIS A 393 19.25 3.50 5.81
C HIS A 393 19.29 3.03 7.27
N GLU A 394 18.46 3.62 8.14
CA GLU A 394 18.38 3.25 9.56
C GLU A 394 17.64 1.92 9.80
N SER A 395 16.95 1.41 8.78
CA SER A 395 16.14 0.18 8.86
C SER A 395 15.06 0.23 9.95
N CYS A 396 14.56 1.41 10.29
CA CYS A 396 13.49 1.60 11.26
C CYS A 396 12.38 2.49 10.71
N ALA A 397 11.18 2.33 11.28
CA ALA A 397 10.01 3.18 11.02
C ALA A 397 9.78 4.12 12.21
N GLY A 398 8.87 5.07 12.05
CA GLY A 398 8.49 6.06 13.06
C GLY A 398 9.15 7.42 12.87
N GLN A 399 10.12 7.55 11.95
CA GLN A 399 10.64 8.84 11.52
C GLN A 399 9.52 9.69 10.94
N GLN A 400 9.66 11.00 11.08
CA GLN A 400 8.63 11.94 10.69
C GLN A 400 9.21 13.28 10.27
N GLU A 401 8.47 13.98 9.42
CA GLU A 401 8.78 15.32 8.98
C GLU A 401 7.51 16.18 8.92
N ILE A 402 7.65 17.48 9.13
CA ILE A 402 6.54 18.44 8.95
C ILE A 402 6.56 18.90 7.50
N LEU A 403 5.47 18.63 6.78
CA LEU A 403 5.30 19.03 5.38
C LEU A 403 4.76 20.46 5.26
N GLU A 404 3.78 20.80 6.10
CA GLU A 404 3.05 22.06 6.02
C GLU A 404 2.75 22.55 7.43
N ARG A 405 2.82 23.87 7.62
CA ARG A 405 2.31 24.55 8.81
C ARG A 405 1.55 25.80 8.38
N GLU A 406 0.32 25.92 8.84
CA GLU A 406 -0.50 27.12 8.70
C GLU A 406 -0.77 27.66 10.10
N SER A 407 -0.37 28.91 10.36
CA SER A 407 -0.59 29.60 11.62
C SER A 407 -1.52 30.79 11.40
N LEU A 408 -2.73 30.69 11.92
CA LEU A 408 -3.75 31.73 11.97
C LEU A 408 -3.88 32.27 13.40
N PRO A 409 -4.44 33.48 13.61
CA PRO A 409 -4.52 34.10 14.94
C PRO A 409 -5.18 33.24 16.03
N ARG A 410 -6.07 32.31 15.66
CA ARG A 410 -6.82 31.44 16.58
C ARG A 410 -6.69 29.95 16.26
N ALA A 411 -5.82 29.58 15.33
CA ALA A 411 -5.67 28.20 14.89
C ALA A 411 -4.26 27.94 14.36
N GLU A 412 -3.64 26.85 14.78
CA GLU A 412 -2.43 26.32 14.15
C GLU A 412 -2.76 24.94 13.58
N THR A 413 -2.40 24.71 12.31
CA THR A 413 -2.55 23.43 11.64
C THR A 413 -1.20 23.01 11.08
N ALA A 414 -0.85 21.73 11.24
CA ALA A 414 0.33 21.15 10.60
C ALA A 414 0.02 19.79 9.99
N ILE A 415 0.67 19.48 8.87
CA ILE A 415 0.63 18.16 8.25
C ILE A 415 1.98 17.48 8.48
N HIS A 416 1.95 16.31 9.09
CA HIS A 416 3.12 15.48 9.35
C HIS A 416 3.12 14.28 8.41
N ALA A 417 4.28 13.99 7.83
CA ALA A 417 4.58 12.72 7.19
C ALA A 417 5.24 11.80 8.21
N ILE A 418 4.83 10.54 8.27
CA ILE A 418 5.37 9.54 9.19
C ILE A 418 5.66 8.26 8.41
N VAL A 419 6.88 7.74 8.52
CA VAL A 419 7.20 6.41 8.00
C VAL A 419 6.58 5.37 8.91
N THR A 420 5.66 4.57 8.39
CA THR A 420 4.93 3.54 9.16
C THR A 420 5.40 2.14 8.83
N ASN A 421 5.98 1.92 7.65
CA ASN A 421 6.55 0.64 7.25
C ASN A 421 7.84 0.80 6.46
N VAL A 422 8.76 -0.13 6.71
CA VAL A 422 9.92 -0.40 5.86
C VAL A 422 9.91 -1.90 5.59
N VAL A 423 9.71 -2.29 4.32
CA VAL A 423 9.66 -3.70 3.89
C VAL A 423 10.77 -3.94 2.87
N ARG A 424 11.60 -4.95 3.13
CA ARG A 424 12.68 -5.37 2.24
C ARG A 424 12.32 -6.69 1.57
N TYR A 425 12.78 -6.86 0.34
CA TYR A 425 12.58 -8.05 -0.46
C TYR A 425 13.94 -8.66 -0.72
N ASP A 426 14.38 -9.55 0.19
CA ASP A 426 15.69 -10.18 0.07
C ASP A 426 15.69 -11.15 -1.11
N MET A 427 16.64 -10.94 -2.03
CA MET A 427 16.85 -11.80 -3.21
C MET A 427 17.59 -13.10 -2.85
N GLY A 428 18.07 -13.25 -1.61
CA GLY A 428 18.83 -14.39 -1.13
C GLY A 428 18.12 -15.14 0.00
N ASN A 429 18.09 -16.48 -0.09
CA ASN A 429 17.67 -17.43 0.95
C ASN A 429 16.18 -17.69 1.22
N ASN A 430 15.32 -17.71 0.19
CA ASN A 430 14.05 -18.43 0.30
C ASN A 430 14.25 -19.96 0.24
N LYS A 431 14.80 -20.55 1.32
CA LYS A 431 14.49 -21.94 1.67
C LYS A 431 13.05 -21.97 2.15
N ILE A 432 12.10 -22.05 1.23
CA ILE A 432 10.69 -22.21 1.55
C ILE A 432 10.52 -23.61 2.15
N SER A 433 10.15 -23.68 3.42
CA SER A 433 9.71 -24.91 4.06
C SER A 433 8.41 -25.38 3.38
N LEU A 434 8.47 -26.54 2.71
CA LEU A 434 7.28 -27.28 2.31
C LEU A 434 6.40 -27.53 3.56
N PRO A 435 5.07 -27.45 3.45
CA PRO A 435 4.20 -27.75 4.58
C PRO A 435 4.43 -29.19 5.03
N ARG A 436 4.85 -29.35 6.30
CA ARG A 436 4.95 -30.68 6.92
C ARG A 436 3.55 -31.28 7.02
N ASP A 437 3.36 -32.42 6.38
CA ASP A 437 2.20 -33.28 6.61
C ASP A 437 2.07 -33.56 8.11
N LYS A 438 0.92 -33.21 8.67
CA LYS A 438 0.53 -33.64 10.01
C LYS A 438 0.15 -35.12 9.93
N GLY A 439 1.11 -35.98 10.24
CA GLY A 439 0.91 -37.41 10.38
C GLY A 439 1.61 -37.97 11.61
N VAL A 440 0.79 -38.31 12.61
CA VAL A 440 0.98 -39.40 13.59
C VAL A 440 1.87 -39.13 14.81
N ASN A 441 1.20 -39.19 15.97
CA ASN A 441 1.74 -39.30 17.32
C ASN A 441 2.75 -40.43 17.45
N CYS A 442 3.91 -40.14 18.03
CA CYS A 442 4.61 -41.12 18.87
C CYS A 442 5.32 -40.40 20.03
N SER A 443 4.94 -40.80 21.22
CA SER A 443 5.46 -40.41 22.53
C SER A 443 6.86 -40.97 22.80
N SER A 444 7.77 -40.17 23.35
CA SER A 444 8.71 -40.60 24.40
C SER A 444 9.55 -39.43 24.98
N SER A 445 9.29 -39.20 26.27
CA SER A 445 10.18 -38.83 27.38
C SER A 445 11.64 -38.35 27.19
N ASN A 446 11.90 -37.24 27.90
CA ASN A 446 12.97 -36.99 28.89
C ASN A 446 14.33 -36.35 28.55
N SER A 447 14.59 -35.30 29.34
CA SER A 447 15.82 -34.93 30.06
C SER A 447 16.87 -34.03 29.37
N GLY A 448 17.26 -32.96 30.08
CA GLY A 448 18.46 -32.18 29.75
C GLY A 448 18.45 -30.72 30.19
N LYS A 449 18.46 -30.44 31.50
CA LYS A 449 18.79 -29.12 32.08
C LYS A 449 20.21 -28.70 31.68
N ARG A 450 20.43 -27.45 31.24
CA ARG A 450 21.66 -26.68 31.50
C ARG A 450 21.37 -25.18 31.59
N ASN A 451 21.57 -24.64 32.80
CA ASN A 451 21.71 -23.21 33.09
C ASN A 451 23.03 -22.69 32.54
N ILE A 452 23.04 -21.49 31.93
CA ILE A 452 24.18 -20.58 31.97
C ILE A 452 23.65 -19.15 32.16
N SER A 453 24.18 -18.51 33.20
CA SER A 453 23.94 -17.19 33.74
C SER A 453 24.52 -16.05 32.89
N GLY A 454 23.76 -14.97 32.79
CA GLY A 454 24.16 -13.57 33.05
C GLY A 454 25.34 -12.94 32.30
N CYS A 455 25.07 -11.84 31.59
CA CYS A 455 25.82 -10.58 31.68
C CYS A 455 25.06 -9.46 30.94
N TYR A 456 24.54 -8.49 31.69
CA TYR A 456 24.16 -7.17 31.19
C TYR A 456 25.43 -6.31 31.04
N PRO A 457 25.45 -5.37 30.08
CA PRO A 457 26.11 -4.09 30.31
C PRO A 457 25.12 -2.93 30.30
N SER A 458 25.36 -2.06 31.26
CA SER A 458 24.77 -0.78 31.58
C SER A 458 24.81 0.28 30.47
N ALA A 459 23.83 1.17 30.50
CA ALA A 459 23.71 2.41 29.73
C ALA A 459 24.88 3.39 29.90
N PRO A 460 25.15 4.25 28.89
CA PRO A 460 25.79 5.54 29.10
C PRO A 460 24.82 6.72 28.98
N LYS A 461 25.18 7.76 29.74
CA LYS A 461 24.47 9.02 30.01
C LYS A 461 24.65 10.05 28.87
N LYS A 462 23.63 10.91 28.73
CA LYS A 462 23.65 12.35 28.34
C LYS A 462 24.55 12.76 27.16
N LEU A 463 23.96 13.05 26.00
CA LEU A 463 24.54 13.96 25.02
C LEU A 463 23.94 15.37 25.15
N LYS A 464 24.85 16.35 25.33
CA LYS A 464 24.60 17.79 25.20
C LYS A 464 24.76 18.18 23.73
N TYR A 465 23.87 19.06 23.28
CA TYR A 465 23.96 19.78 22.00
C TYR A 465 25.26 20.60 21.90
N PHE A 466 25.91 20.55 20.74
CA PHE A 466 26.63 21.69 20.15
C PHE A 466 26.52 21.64 18.62
N LEU A 467 26.08 22.75 18.07
CA LEU A 467 26.04 23.09 16.65
C LEU A 467 27.45 23.12 16.06
N LYS A 468 27.63 22.64 14.82
CA LYS A 468 28.43 23.30 13.80
C LYS A 468 28.13 22.76 12.41
N ASP A 469 27.98 23.71 11.49
CA ASP A 469 27.81 23.56 10.06
C ASP A 469 28.86 22.63 9.43
N GLU A 470 28.42 21.76 8.51
CA GLU A 470 29.22 21.46 7.33
C GLU A 470 28.33 20.95 6.19
N LYS A 471 28.56 21.54 5.02
CA LYS A 471 27.89 21.30 3.73
C LYS A 471 28.07 19.85 3.28
N LEU A 472 27.00 19.23 2.79
CA LEU A 472 27.10 18.05 1.92
C LEU A 472 26.14 18.21 0.75
N ASN A 473 26.75 18.28 -0.45
CA ASN A 473 26.09 18.03 -1.73
C ASN A 473 25.73 16.54 -1.81
N CYS A 474 24.46 16.24 -2.07
CA CYS A 474 23.97 15.09 -2.84
C CYS A 474 22.58 15.45 -3.34
#